data_AF-A0A0Q6SCH4-F1
#
_entry.id   AF-A0A0Q6SCH4-F1
#
_cell.length_a   1.000
_cell.length_b   1.000
_cell.length_c   1.000
_cell.angle_alpha   90.00
_cell.angle_beta   90.00
_cell.angle_gamma   90.00
#
_symmetry.space_group_name_H-M   'P 1'
#
loop_
_entity.id
_entity.type
_entity.pdbx_description
1 polymer ?
#
loop_
_entity_poly.entity_id
_entity_poly.type
_entity_poly.pdbx_seq_one_letter_code
_entity_poly.pdbx_strand_id
1 'polypeptide(L)'
;MDAKLPGWEKVITGIHPALDRLEHALKDQMVLCDALESLADRLPDNVAHGECLHLRRAIPPILTAVHRLEEEIILPFIAKCGRMPLGLPEILDQIHYEQIEEECYAEELCDALRAFGTGLVKPSPETLGYMLRAYFDCARRRIRFDCTVLLPMLCAAPALPVNRSEP
;
A
#
# COMPACT_ATOMS: atom_id res chain seq x y z
N MET A 1 17.84 1.96 0.58
CA MET A 1 17.54 2.78 1.77
C MET A 1 16.53 1.96 2.55
N ASP A 2 16.89 1.46 3.73
CA ASP A 2 16.03 0.53 4.49
C ASP A 2 14.84 1.29 5.09
N ALA A 3 13.73 1.36 4.34
CA ALA A 3 12.48 1.89 4.84
C ALA A 3 12.04 1.06 6.05
N LYS A 4 12.13 1.64 7.24
CA LYS A 4 11.82 0.94 8.49
C LYS A 4 10.30 0.89 8.69
N LEU A 5 9.70 -0.28 8.43
CA LEU A 5 8.26 -0.49 8.65
C LEU A 5 7.93 -0.46 10.16
N PRO A 6 6.87 0.27 10.56
CA PRO A 6 6.51 0.41 11.98
C PRO A 6 6.00 -0.92 12.55
N GLY A 7 6.63 -1.42 13.62
CA GLY A 7 6.14 -2.59 14.36
C GLY A 7 6.41 -3.96 13.71
N TRP A 8 7.05 -3.99 12.53
CA TRP A 8 7.34 -5.22 11.78
C TRP A 8 8.25 -6.21 12.53
N GLU A 9 9.17 -5.71 13.37
CA GLU A 9 10.12 -6.52 14.16
C GLU A 9 9.45 -7.56 15.09
N LYS A 10 8.18 -7.35 15.47
CA LYS A 10 7.42 -8.25 16.38
C LYS A 10 6.65 -9.36 15.66
N VAL A 11 6.55 -9.31 14.33
CA VAL A 11 5.82 -10.25 13.47
C VAL A 11 6.69 -11.48 13.12
N ILE A 12 8.01 -11.37 13.31
CA ILE A 12 9.02 -12.33 12.87
C ILE A 12 9.15 -13.52 13.84
N THR A 13 8.15 -14.41 13.88
CA THR A 13 8.44 -15.81 14.23
C THR A 13 7.45 -16.78 13.57
N GLY A 14 7.87 -17.37 12.44
CA GLY A 14 7.38 -18.69 11.98
C GLY A 14 6.14 -18.76 11.09
N ILE A 15 5.69 -17.70 10.43
CA ILE A 15 4.35 -17.63 9.83
C ILE A 15 4.44 -17.20 8.35
N HIS A 16 4.24 -18.14 7.42
CA HIS A 16 3.93 -17.95 5.99
C HIS A 16 4.96 -17.19 5.08
N PRO A 17 5.51 -17.83 4.01
CA PRO A 17 6.46 -17.20 3.07
C PRO A 17 5.91 -16.01 2.27
N ALA A 18 4.61 -15.75 2.39
CA ALA A 18 3.99 -14.57 1.78
C ALA A 18 4.08 -13.31 2.66
N LEU A 19 4.40 -13.43 3.95
CA LEU A 19 4.70 -12.26 4.78
C LEU A 19 5.97 -11.57 4.31
N ASP A 20 6.97 -12.32 3.86
CA ASP A 20 8.18 -11.75 3.26
C ASP A 20 7.81 -10.94 2.00
N ARG A 21 6.98 -11.49 1.11
CA ARG A 21 6.53 -10.77 -0.10
C ARG A 21 5.78 -9.48 0.24
N LEU A 22 4.93 -9.53 1.26
CA LEU A 22 4.20 -8.36 1.75
C LEU A 22 5.13 -7.33 2.37
N GLU A 23 6.13 -7.75 3.13
CA GLU A 23 7.16 -6.85 3.67
C GLU A 23 7.83 -6.05 2.57
N HIS A 24 8.24 -6.75 1.50
CA HIS A 24 8.90 -6.13 0.36
C HIS A 24 7.96 -5.15 -0.34
N ALA A 25 6.70 -5.54 -0.58
CA ALA A 25 5.71 -4.67 -1.21
C ALA A 25 5.43 -3.39 -0.38
N LEU A 26 5.28 -3.52 0.94
CA LEU A 26 5.06 -2.37 1.84
C LEU A 26 6.30 -1.46 1.91
N LYS A 27 7.52 -2.04 1.87
CA LYS A 27 8.76 -1.24 1.77
C LYS A 27 8.84 -0.49 0.46
N ASP A 28 8.51 -1.13 -0.66
CA ASP A 28 8.49 -0.49 -1.98
C ASP A 28 7.46 0.66 -2.00
N GLN A 29 6.28 0.48 -1.41
CA GLN A 29 5.28 1.53 -1.26
C GLN A 29 5.77 2.68 -0.37
N MET A 30 6.52 2.41 0.71
CA MET A 30 7.11 3.45 1.54
C MET A 30 8.18 4.26 0.77
N VAL A 31 9.04 3.58 0.01
CA VAL A 31 10.03 4.24 -0.85
C VAL A 31 9.37 5.10 -1.91
N LEU A 32 8.26 4.64 -2.49
CA LEU A 32 7.44 5.43 -3.40
C LEU A 32 6.88 6.68 -2.69
N CYS A 33 6.35 6.55 -1.47
CA CYS A 33 5.84 7.68 -0.69
C CYS A 33 6.93 8.75 -0.45
N ASP A 34 8.14 8.34 -0.08
CA ASP A 34 9.27 9.26 0.13
C ASP A 34 9.64 9.99 -1.17
N ALA A 35 9.61 9.29 -2.31
CA ALA A 35 9.89 9.90 -3.60
C ALA A 35 8.81 10.89 -4.04
N LEU A 36 7.53 10.58 -3.79
CA LEU A 36 6.40 11.48 -4.07
C LEU A 36 6.42 12.72 -3.16
N GLU A 37 6.78 12.57 -1.89
CA GLU A 37 6.97 13.70 -0.96
C GLU A 37 8.12 14.60 -1.42
N SER A 38 9.26 14.00 -1.77
CA SER A 38 10.41 14.74 -2.28
C SER A 38 10.09 15.51 -3.56
N LEU A 39 9.29 14.92 -4.47
CA LEU A 39 8.76 15.62 -5.64
C LEU A 39 7.87 16.80 -5.22
N ALA A 40 6.94 16.57 -4.29
CA ALA A 40 5.96 17.56 -3.84
C ALA A 40 6.59 18.76 -3.13
N ASP A 41 7.73 18.57 -2.46
CA ASP A 41 8.49 19.63 -1.77
C ASP A 41 9.33 20.49 -2.72
N ARG A 42 9.67 19.96 -3.92
CA ARG A 42 10.47 20.67 -4.93
C ARG A 42 9.66 21.42 -5.97
N LEU A 43 8.34 21.26 -5.98
CA LEU A 43 7.46 22.01 -6.89
C LEU A 43 7.45 23.52 -6.53
N PRO A 44 7.37 24.42 -7.54
CA PRO A 44 7.41 24.15 -8.98
C PRO A 44 8.83 24.08 -9.58
N ASP A 45 9.83 24.65 -8.89
CA ASP A 45 11.05 25.14 -9.53
C ASP A 45 12.12 24.07 -9.78
N ASN A 46 12.08 22.92 -9.08
CA ASN A 46 13.17 21.95 -9.09
C ASN A 46 12.68 20.51 -9.37
N VAL A 47 11.84 20.37 -10.40
CA VAL A 47 11.27 19.09 -10.81
C VAL A 47 11.61 18.78 -12.27
N ALA A 48 12.26 17.63 -12.50
CA ALA A 48 12.55 17.16 -13.84
C ALA A 48 11.33 16.43 -14.43
N HIS A 49 10.97 16.72 -15.68
CA HIS A 49 9.87 16.03 -16.39
C HIS A 49 10.00 14.50 -16.37
N GLY A 50 11.22 13.98 -16.51
CA GLY A 50 11.49 12.54 -16.46
C GLY A 50 11.17 11.91 -15.10
N GLU A 51 11.27 12.67 -14.01
CA GLU A 51 10.94 12.21 -12.67
C GLU A 51 9.42 12.01 -12.51
N CYS A 52 8.60 12.95 -12.98
CA CYS A 52 7.14 12.81 -12.97
C CYS A 52 6.69 11.57 -13.75
N LEU A 53 7.27 11.35 -14.94
CA LEU A 53 6.96 10.19 -15.78
C LEU A 53 7.45 8.88 -15.18
N HIS A 54 8.57 8.90 -14.44
CA HIS A 54 9.07 7.74 -13.72
C HIS A 54 8.12 7.35 -12.57
N LEU A 55 7.77 8.31 -11.71
CA LEU A 55 6.87 8.08 -10.57
C LEU A 55 5.49 7.61 -11.03
N ARG A 56 4.95 8.20 -12.10
CA ARG A 56 3.72 7.72 -12.75
C ARG A 56 3.77 6.25 -13.14
N ARG A 57 4.92 5.75 -13.62
CA ARG A 57 5.09 4.34 -14.00
C ARG A 57 5.27 3.42 -12.80
N ALA A 58 5.77 3.96 -11.68
CA ALA A 58 6.02 3.20 -10.46
C ALA A 58 4.75 2.98 -9.63
N ILE A 59 3.81 3.95 -9.62
CA ILE A 59 2.59 3.90 -8.79
C ILE A 59 1.76 2.62 -9.04
N PRO A 60 1.26 2.32 -10.27
CA PRO A 60 0.35 1.19 -10.46
C PRO A 60 0.92 -0.17 -10.05
N PRO A 61 2.14 -0.58 -10.48
CA PRO A 61 2.64 -1.91 -10.13
C PRO A 61 2.90 -2.09 -8.63
N ILE A 62 3.29 -1.03 -7.91
CA ILE A 62 3.52 -1.08 -6.46
C ILE A 62 2.17 -1.22 -5.73
N LEU A 63 1.18 -0.39 -6.09
CA LEU A 63 -0.16 -0.45 -5.50
C LEU A 63 -0.80 -1.83 -5.72
N THR A 64 -0.79 -2.32 -6.96
CA THR A 64 -1.33 -3.65 -7.28
C THR A 64 -0.61 -4.77 -6.54
N ALA A 65 0.70 -4.66 -6.30
CA ALA A 65 1.44 -5.67 -5.55
C ALA A 65 0.97 -5.77 -4.10
N VAL A 66 0.69 -4.64 -3.45
CA VAL A 66 0.15 -4.60 -2.08
C VAL A 66 -1.26 -5.18 -2.06
N HIS A 67 -2.19 -4.65 -2.88
CA HIS A 67 -3.58 -5.11 -2.90
C HIS A 67 -3.71 -6.61 -3.19
N ARG A 68 -2.96 -7.13 -4.18
CA ARG A 68 -2.98 -8.58 -4.47
C ARG A 68 -2.51 -9.42 -3.29
N LEU A 69 -1.49 -8.98 -2.56
CA LEU A 69 -1.02 -9.73 -1.40
C LEU A 69 -2.05 -9.72 -0.26
N GLU A 70 -2.77 -8.61 -0.09
CA GLU A 70 -3.89 -8.53 0.86
C GLU A 70 -5.01 -9.49 0.46
N GLU A 71 -5.47 -9.43 -0.80
CA GLU A 71 -6.56 -10.27 -1.33
C GLU A 71 -6.22 -11.77 -1.40
N GLU A 72 -5.00 -12.13 -1.79
CA GLU A 72 -4.62 -13.53 -1.99
C GLU A 72 -4.23 -14.23 -0.67
N ILE A 73 -3.70 -13.49 0.31
CA ILE A 73 -3.14 -14.07 1.53
C ILE A 73 -3.85 -13.57 2.77
N ILE A 74 -3.89 -12.27 2.99
CA ILE A 74 -4.27 -11.72 4.30
C ILE A 74 -5.75 -11.92 4.57
N LEU A 75 -6.60 -11.43 3.67
CA LEU A 75 -8.05 -11.48 3.85
C LEU A 75 -8.58 -12.93 3.91
N PRO A 76 -8.16 -13.86 3.04
CA PRO A 76 -8.57 -15.26 3.13
C PRO A 76 -8.09 -15.96 4.40
N PHE A 77 -6.90 -15.60 4.90
CA PHE A 77 -6.38 -16.19 6.14
C PHE A 77 -7.20 -15.70 7.35
N ILE A 78 -7.41 -14.39 7.47
CA ILE A 78 -8.21 -13.80 8.55
C ILE A 78 -9.64 -14.38 8.55
N ALA A 79 -10.27 -14.54 7.37
CA ALA A 79 -11.61 -15.11 7.24
C ALA A 79 -11.69 -16.58 7.69
N LYS A 80 -10.62 -17.37 7.52
CA LYS A 80 -10.57 -18.79 7.88
C LYS A 80 -10.27 -19.03 9.37
N CYS A 81 -9.73 -18.04 10.06
CA CYS A 81 -9.39 -18.16 11.47
C CYS A 81 -10.66 -18.05 12.33
N GLY A 82 -11.19 -19.20 12.75
CA GLY A 82 -12.53 -19.39 13.34
C GLY A 82 -12.85 -18.68 14.66
N ARG A 83 -12.03 -17.74 15.13
CA ARG A 83 -12.39 -16.74 16.14
C ARG A 83 -12.50 -15.37 15.46
N MET A 84 -13.52 -15.21 14.63
CA MET A 84 -13.80 -13.92 14.00
C MET A 84 -14.21 -12.90 15.08
N PRO A 85 -13.52 -11.75 15.20
CA PRO A 85 -14.03 -10.62 15.98
C PRO A 85 -15.43 -10.23 15.46
N LEU A 86 -16.29 -9.73 16.36
CA LEU A 86 -17.54 -9.08 15.93
C LEU A 86 -17.17 -7.91 15.00
N GLY A 87 -17.83 -7.83 13.83
CA GLY A 87 -17.57 -6.77 12.85
C GLY A 87 -16.52 -7.09 11.77
N LEU A 88 -15.94 -8.31 11.76
CA LEU A 88 -14.91 -8.65 10.78
C LEU A 88 -15.40 -8.60 9.31
N PRO A 89 -16.59 -9.12 8.95
CA PRO A 89 -17.11 -8.98 7.58
C PRO A 89 -17.17 -7.51 7.13
N GLU A 90 -17.64 -6.62 8.01
CA GLU A 90 -17.75 -5.18 7.74
C GLU A 90 -16.37 -4.54 7.57
N ILE A 91 -15.35 -4.98 8.33
CA ILE A 91 -13.96 -4.53 8.15
C ILE A 91 -13.41 -5.00 6.80
N LEU A 92 -13.66 -6.25 6.39
CA LEU A 92 -13.18 -6.77 5.10
C LEU A 92 -13.83 -6.03 3.93
N ASP A 93 -15.14 -5.78 4.01
CA ASP A 93 -15.86 -4.99 3.00
C ASP A 93 -15.33 -3.55 2.93
N GLN A 94 -15.03 -2.93 4.08
CA GLN A 94 -14.43 -1.60 4.13
C GLN A 94 -13.05 -1.57 3.48
N ILE A 95 -12.20 -2.58 3.72
CA ILE A 95 -10.87 -2.66 3.10
C ILE A 95 -11.00 -2.71 1.57
N HIS A 96 -11.88 -3.55 1.03
CA HIS A 96 -12.09 -3.61 -0.42
C HIS A 96 -12.58 -2.27 -0.99
N TYR A 97 -13.50 -1.59 -0.30
CA TYR A 97 -13.99 -0.29 -0.75
C TYR A 97 -12.86 0.75 -0.80
N GLU A 98 -12.05 0.80 0.26
CA GLU A 98 -10.94 1.74 0.34
C GLU A 98 -9.82 1.43 -0.69
N GLN A 99 -9.60 0.15 -1.04
CA GLN A 99 -8.68 -0.23 -2.13
C GLN A 99 -9.18 0.30 -3.48
N ILE A 100 -10.48 0.19 -3.77
CA ILE A 100 -11.08 0.74 -5.00
C ILE A 100 -10.92 2.26 -5.04
N GLU A 101 -11.15 2.95 -3.92
CA GLU A 101 -10.92 4.40 -3.84
C GLU A 101 -9.46 4.77 -4.07
N GLU A 102 -8.51 4.01 -3.50
CA GLU A 102 -7.08 4.23 -3.68
C GLU A 102 -6.65 3.99 -5.14
N GLU A 103 -7.20 2.98 -5.81
CA GLU A 103 -6.98 2.70 -7.23
C GLU A 103 -7.47 3.85 -8.11
N CYS A 104 -8.71 4.31 -7.91
CA CYS A 104 -9.25 5.45 -8.66
C CYS A 104 -8.41 6.72 -8.44
N TYR A 105 -7.99 6.98 -7.19
CA TYR A 105 -7.17 8.13 -6.89
C TYR A 105 -5.77 8.03 -7.52
N ALA A 106 -5.18 6.83 -7.53
CA ALA A 106 -3.90 6.58 -8.16
C ALA A 106 -3.93 6.83 -9.68
N GLU A 107 -5.04 6.49 -10.34
CA GLU A 107 -5.27 6.79 -11.76
C GLU A 107 -5.29 8.31 -12.02
N GLU A 108 -6.06 9.06 -11.23
CA GLU A 108 -6.12 10.52 -11.33
C GLU A 108 -4.75 11.17 -11.10
N LEU A 109 -4.01 10.70 -10.10
CA LEU A 109 -2.65 11.17 -9.82
C LEU A 109 -1.69 10.84 -10.99
N CYS A 110 -1.83 9.66 -11.59
CA CYS A 110 -1.01 9.28 -12.75
C CYS A 110 -1.27 10.19 -13.95
N ASP A 111 -2.51 10.58 -14.20
CA ASP A 111 -2.87 11.53 -15.24
C ASP A 111 -2.33 12.93 -14.95
N ALA A 112 -2.42 13.39 -13.70
CA ALA A 112 -1.82 14.63 -13.25
C ALA A 112 -0.30 14.67 -13.46
N LEU A 113 0.40 13.61 -13.03
CA LEU A 113 1.85 13.45 -13.22
C LEU A 113 2.24 13.39 -14.69
N ARG A 114 1.45 12.71 -15.52
CA ARG A 114 1.66 12.69 -16.97
C ARG A 114 1.54 14.10 -17.55
N ALA A 115 0.45 14.79 -17.24
CA ALA A 115 0.16 16.11 -17.77
C ALA A 115 1.30 17.10 -17.43
N PHE A 116 1.67 17.16 -16.15
CA PHE A 116 2.77 17.99 -15.67
C PHE A 116 4.13 17.60 -16.28
N GLY A 117 4.42 16.29 -16.34
CA GLY A 117 5.64 15.75 -16.94
C GLY A 117 5.76 16.01 -18.45
N THR A 118 4.64 16.26 -19.15
CA THR A 118 4.64 16.64 -20.58
C THR A 118 4.58 18.15 -20.82
N GLY A 119 4.62 18.96 -19.76
CA GLY A 119 4.57 20.42 -19.86
C GLY A 119 3.19 20.99 -20.15
N LEU A 120 2.11 20.26 -19.84
CA LEU A 120 0.77 20.82 -19.93
C LEU A 120 0.54 21.89 -18.86
N VAL A 121 -0.28 22.89 -19.19
CA VAL A 121 -0.60 24.03 -18.32
C VAL A 121 -1.40 23.63 -17.07
N LYS A 122 -2.04 22.45 -17.08
CA LYS A 122 -2.81 21.92 -15.96
C LYS A 122 -2.44 20.45 -15.69
N PRO A 123 -2.44 19.99 -14.42
CA PRO A 123 -2.74 20.76 -13.21
C PRO A 123 -1.63 21.77 -12.87
N SER A 124 -1.96 22.79 -12.07
CA SER A 124 -0.93 23.72 -11.57
C SER A 124 0.03 22.97 -10.62
N PRO A 125 1.25 23.48 -10.41
CA PRO A 125 2.18 22.89 -9.45
C PRO A 125 1.58 22.74 -8.05
N GLU A 126 0.78 23.70 -7.60
CA GLU A 126 0.09 23.67 -6.30
C GLU A 126 -0.91 22.51 -6.26
N THR A 127 -1.76 22.39 -7.29
CA THR A 127 -2.72 21.28 -7.39
C THR A 127 -2.02 19.92 -7.41
N LEU A 128 -0.95 19.77 -8.20
CA LEU A 128 -0.17 18.53 -8.21
C LEU A 128 0.45 18.26 -6.83
N GLY A 129 0.98 19.28 -6.16
CA GLY A 129 1.53 19.19 -4.81
C GLY A 129 0.50 18.75 -3.77
N TYR A 130 -0.77 19.18 -3.90
CA TYR A 130 -1.88 18.70 -3.06
C TYR A 130 -2.21 17.23 -3.35
N MET A 131 -2.26 16.84 -4.63
CA MET A 131 -2.57 15.45 -5.01
C MET A 131 -1.51 14.46 -4.52
N LEU A 132 -0.22 14.83 -4.67
CA LEU A 132 0.90 14.03 -4.18
C LEU A 132 0.80 13.81 -2.66
N ARG A 133 0.57 14.90 -1.91
CA ARG A 133 0.45 14.86 -0.44
C ARG A 133 -0.72 14.01 0.02
N ALA A 134 -1.88 14.18 -0.59
CA ALA A 134 -3.05 13.36 -0.28
C ALA A 134 -2.78 11.86 -0.51
N TYR A 135 -2.10 11.50 -1.60
CA TYR A 135 -1.75 10.10 -1.88
C TYR A 135 -0.79 9.52 -0.84
N PHE A 136 0.40 10.13 -0.66
CA PHE A 136 1.41 9.54 0.23
C PHE A 136 0.99 9.56 1.71
N ASP A 137 0.20 10.55 2.14
CA ASP A 137 -0.35 10.59 3.50
C ASP A 137 -1.40 9.51 3.72
N CYS A 138 -2.18 9.16 2.69
CA CYS A 138 -3.13 8.06 2.74
C CYS A 138 -2.38 6.71 2.81
N ALA A 139 -1.45 6.49 1.87
CA ALA A 139 -0.66 5.26 1.79
C ALA A 139 0.13 4.99 3.08
N ARG A 140 0.81 6.00 3.65
CA ARG A 140 1.53 5.85 4.93
C ARG A 140 0.60 5.49 6.10
N ARG A 141 -0.62 6.02 6.11
CA ARG A 141 -1.63 5.65 7.12
C ARG A 141 -2.11 4.22 6.94
N ARG A 142 -2.34 3.77 5.70
CA ARG A 142 -2.66 2.37 5.37
C ARG A 142 -1.54 1.43 5.81
N ILE A 143 -0.29 1.67 5.40
CA ILE A 143 0.86 0.84 5.80
C ILE A 143 0.95 0.72 7.33
N ARG A 144 0.72 1.81 8.06
CA ARG A 144 0.70 1.78 9.53
C ARG A 144 -0.45 0.92 10.05
N PHE A 145 -1.66 1.04 9.49
CA PHE A 145 -2.79 0.20 9.84
C PHE A 145 -2.47 -1.28 9.61
N ASP A 146 -1.92 -1.62 8.44
CA ASP A 146 -1.60 -3.00 8.09
C ASP A 146 -0.58 -3.59 9.08
N CYS A 147 0.48 -2.84 9.37
CA CYS A 147 1.53 -3.32 10.26
C CYS A 147 1.08 -3.42 11.74
N THR A 148 0.15 -2.56 12.18
CA THR A 148 -0.22 -2.45 13.61
C THR A 148 -1.53 -3.13 13.97
N VAL A 149 -2.38 -3.42 12.99
CA VAL A 149 -3.70 -4.03 13.17
C VAL A 149 -3.80 -5.32 12.39
N LEU A 150 -3.59 -5.27 11.07
CA LEU A 150 -3.86 -6.39 10.18
C LEU A 150 -2.87 -7.56 10.37
N LEU A 151 -1.56 -7.27 10.41
CA LEU A 151 -0.53 -8.29 10.63
C LEU A 151 -0.60 -8.95 12.01
N PRO A 152 -0.82 -8.22 13.12
CA PRO A 152 -1.05 -8.85 14.41
C PRO A 152 -2.26 -9.79 14.42
N MET A 153 -3.33 -9.50 13.67
CA MET A 153 -4.48 -10.42 13.53
C MET A 153 -4.07 -11.73 12.86
N LEU A 154 -3.18 -11.69 11.85
CA LEU A 154 -2.63 -12.90 11.23
C LEU A 154 -1.79 -13.73 12.22
N CYS A 155 -1.00 -13.08 13.07
CA CYS A 155 -0.13 -13.77 14.03
C CYS A 155 -0.90 -14.35 15.24
N ALA A 156 -1.98 -13.68 15.66
CA ALA A 156 -2.81 -14.10 16.79
C ALA A 156 -3.79 -15.23 16.42
N ALA A 157 -3.99 -15.48 15.13
CA ALA A 157 -4.77 -16.59 14.67
C ALA A 157 -4.07 -17.93 14.96
N PRO A 158 -4.77 -18.91 15.58
CA PRO A 158 -4.19 -20.24 15.74
C PRO A 158 -3.89 -20.84 14.37
N ALA A 159 -2.75 -21.52 14.24
CA ALA A 159 -2.42 -22.28 13.03
C ALA A 159 -3.62 -23.18 12.68
N LEU A 160 -4.14 -23.03 11.46
CA LEU A 160 -5.14 -23.96 10.93
C LEU A 160 -4.58 -25.37 11.09
N PRO A 161 -5.37 -26.35 11.58
CA PRO A 161 -4.92 -27.73 11.57
C PRO A 161 -4.58 -28.07 10.12
N VAL A 162 -3.30 -28.28 9.84
CA VAL A 162 -2.85 -28.87 8.59
C VAL A 162 -3.62 -30.17 8.47
N ASN A 163 -4.59 -30.22 7.55
CA ASN A 163 -5.28 -31.45 7.25
C ASN A 163 -4.22 -32.37 6.67
N ARG A 164 -3.62 -33.21 7.53
CA ARG A 164 -2.83 -34.35 7.09
C ARG A 164 -3.84 -35.27 6.45
N SER A 165 -4.00 -35.13 5.14
CA SER A 165 -4.51 -36.20 4.32
C SER A 165 -3.53 -37.37 4.48
N GLU A 166 -3.84 -38.27 5.41
CA GLU A 166 -3.37 -39.65 5.44
C GLU A 166 -4.61 -40.55 5.24
N PRO A 167 -4.48 -41.75 4.64
CA PRO A 167 -3.30 -42.36 4.04
C PRO A 167 -3.33 -42.42 2.50
#